data_AF-A0A2V5VW66-F1
#
_entry.id   AF-A0A2V5VW66-F1
#
_cell.length_a   1.000
_cell.length_b   1.000
_cell.length_c   1.000
_cell.angle_alpha   90.00
_cell.angle_beta   90.00
_cell.angle_gamma   90.00
#
_symmetry.space_group_name_H-M   'P 1'
#
loop_
_entity.id
_entity.type
_entity.pdbx_description
1 polymer ?
#
loop_
_entity_poly.entity_id
_entity_poly.type
_entity_poly.pdbx_seq_one_letter_code
_entity_poly.pdbx_strand_id
1 'polypeptide(L)'
;MTRVTFFSLLLMKRIILLVVAAAYAANAEIVPPDRRITWNPGIPGGIPTYPVGINAKDPPYNAKGDGVADDTSAIQVALNACQTNKAILLPAGT
;
A
#
# COMPACT_ATOMS: atom_id res chain seq x y z
N MET A 1 -19.68 -19.43 -60.57
CA MET A 1 -20.14 -19.69 -59.19
C MET A 1 -19.02 -19.65 -58.13
N THR A 2 -17.78 -19.27 -58.48
CA THR A 2 -16.58 -19.42 -57.63
C THR A 2 -16.00 -18.11 -57.07
N ARG A 3 -16.41 -16.94 -57.57
CA ARG A 3 -15.88 -15.63 -57.11
C ARG A 3 -16.56 -15.10 -55.84
N VAL A 4 -17.85 -15.37 -55.66
CA VAL A 4 -18.63 -14.94 -54.48
C VAL A 4 -18.28 -15.79 -53.24
N THR A 5 -18.05 -17.09 -53.43
CA THR A 5 -17.67 -18.02 -52.36
C THR A 5 -16.27 -17.75 -51.82
N PHE A 6 -15.31 -17.36 -52.67
CA PHE A 6 -13.95 -17.01 -52.24
C PHE A 6 -13.89 -15.70 -51.43
N PHE A 7 -14.64 -14.68 -51.85
CA PHE A 7 -14.79 -13.42 -51.09
C PHE A 7 -15.47 -13.63 -49.74
N SER A 8 -16.53 -14.45 -49.71
CA SER A 8 -17.23 -14.84 -48.48
C SER A 8 -16.32 -15.57 -47.50
N LEU A 9 -15.45 -16.48 -47.97
CA LEU A 9 -14.53 -17.23 -47.11
C LEU A 9 -13.43 -16.33 -46.51
N LEU A 10 -12.91 -15.39 -47.30
CA LEU A 10 -11.91 -14.42 -46.85
C LEU A 10 -12.49 -13.43 -45.82
N LEU A 11 -13.72 -12.98 -46.04
CA LEU A 11 -14.46 -12.14 -45.10
C LEU A 11 -14.73 -12.89 -43.78
N MET A 12 -15.17 -14.15 -43.87
CA MET A 12 -15.44 -14.98 -42.70
C MET A 12 -14.16 -15.25 -41.88
N LYS A 13 -13.01 -15.48 -42.53
CA LYS A 13 -11.72 -15.64 -41.84
C LYS A 13 -11.25 -14.37 -41.13
N ARG A 14 -11.50 -13.18 -41.70
CA ARG A 14 -11.22 -11.89 -41.06
C ARG A 14 -12.12 -11.64 -39.86
N ILE A 15 -13.40 -11.98 -39.97
CA ILE A 15 -14.35 -11.91 -38.84
C ILE A 15 -13.91 -12.85 -37.73
N ILE A 16 -13.55 -14.10 -38.04
CA ILE A 16 -13.04 -15.06 -37.05
C ILE A 16 -11.76 -14.54 -36.40
N LEU A 17 -10.82 -13.98 -37.17
CA LEU A 17 -9.58 -13.43 -36.62
C LEU A 17 -9.84 -12.24 -35.67
N LEU A 18 -10.78 -11.36 -36.04
CA LEU A 18 -11.19 -10.21 -35.20
C LEU A 18 -11.90 -10.68 -33.92
N VAL A 19 -12.77 -11.69 -34.01
CA VAL A 19 -13.47 -12.26 -32.85
C VAL A 19 -12.49 -12.95 -31.91
N VAL A 20 -11.54 -13.72 -32.44
CA VAL A 20 -10.49 -14.39 -31.63
C VAL A 20 -9.56 -13.37 -30.95
N ALA A 21 -9.16 -12.31 -31.66
CA ALA A 21 -8.33 -11.24 -31.10
C ALA A 21 -9.05 -10.47 -29.97
N ALA A 22 -10.33 -10.14 -30.16
CA ALA A 22 -11.15 -9.48 -29.14
C ALA A 22 -11.35 -10.36 -27.89
N ALA A 23 -11.57 -11.66 -28.07
CA ALA A 23 -11.71 -12.61 -26.96
C ALA A 23 -10.41 -12.74 -26.15
N TYR A 24 -9.24 -12.73 -26.79
CA TYR A 24 -7.95 -12.78 -26.08
C TYR A 24 -7.71 -11.52 -25.23
N ALA A 25 -8.07 -10.34 -25.73
CA ALA A 25 -7.90 -9.09 -24.98
C ALA A 25 -8.75 -9.03 -23.69
N ALA A 26 -9.92 -9.67 -23.68
CA ALA A 26 -10.82 -9.72 -22.52
C ALA A 26 -10.33 -10.64 -21.39
N ASN A 27 -9.43 -11.60 -21.66
CA ASN A 27 -8.97 -12.59 -20.68
C ASN A 27 -7.58 -12.27 -20.07
N ALA A 28 -6.99 -11.11 -20.39
CA ALA A 28 -5.62 -10.76 -20.00
C ALA A 28 -5.51 -9.98 -18.68
N GLU A 29 -6.59 -9.84 -17.92
CA GLU A 29 -6.60 -9.01 -16.70
C GLU A 29 -6.25 -9.80 -15.44
N ILE A 30 -5.14 -9.44 -14.76
CA ILE A 30 -4.66 -10.08 -13.52
C ILE A 30 -5.46 -9.61 -12.28
N VAL A 31 -5.90 -8.36 -12.26
CA VAL A 31 -6.65 -7.77 -11.14
C VAL A 31 -7.87 -7.02 -11.68
N PRO A 32 -9.11 -7.44 -11.39
CA PRO A 32 -10.31 -6.73 -11.83
C PRO A 32 -10.32 -5.25 -11.44
N PRO A 33 -10.90 -4.33 -12.24
CA PRO A 33 -10.84 -2.90 -11.98
C PRO A 33 -11.45 -2.50 -10.63
N ASP A 34 -12.52 -3.19 -10.20
CA ASP A 34 -13.18 -2.95 -8.91
C ASP A 34 -12.32 -3.32 -7.70
N ARG A 35 -11.22 -4.05 -7.92
CA ARG A 35 -10.21 -4.39 -6.91
C ARG A 35 -8.99 -3.48 -6.97
N ARG A 36 -8.98 -2.49 -7.87
CA ARG A 36 -7.93 -1.48 -7.98
C ARG A 36 -8.40 -0.21 -7.31
N ILE A 37 -7.45 0.46 -6.67
CA ILE A 37 -7.63 1.82 -6.18
C ILE A 37 -6.52 2.67 -6.81
N THR A 38 -6.79 3.97 -6.99
CA THR A 38 -5.70 4.90 -7.26
C THR A 38 -4.87 5.00 -5.99
N TRP A 39 -3.67 4.42 -6.00
CA TRP A 39 -2.76 4.48 -4.86
C TRP A 39 -2.25 5.92 -4.70
N ASN A 40 -2.63 6.57 -3.62
CA ASN A 40 -2.10 7.88 -3.21
C ASN A 40 -1.46 7.74 -1.82
N PRO A 41 -0.20 7.28 -1.74
CA PRO A 41 0.47 7.01 -0.48
C PRO A 41 0.72 8.28 0.34
N GLY A 42 0.80 8.10 1.66
CA GLY A 42 1.24 9.13 2.59
C GLY A 42 0.10 9.95 3.19
N ILE A 43 0.48 10.90 4.05
CA ILE A 43 -0.43 11.85 4.68
C ILE A 43 -0.39 13.13 3.86
N PRO A 44 -1.51 13.59 3.27
CA PRO A 44 -1.58 14.90 2.64
C PRO A 44 -1.14 15.99 3.63
N GLY A 45 -0.11 16.76 3.29
CA GLY A 45 0.51 17.75 4.19
C GLY A 45 1.72 17.26 4.99
N GLY A 46 2.09 15.98 4.85
CA GLY A 46 3.27 15.38 5.50
C GLY A 46 3.03 14.96 6.94
N ILE A 47 4.08 14.41 7.56
CA ILE A 47 4.06 14.04 8.98
C ILE A 47 4.27 15.32 9.81
N PRO A 48 3.40 15.65 10.76
CA PRO A 48 3.61 16.79 11.64
C PRO A 48 4.93 16.68 12.41
N THR A 49 5.69 17.78 12.47
CA THR A 49 6.91 17.84 13.29
C THR A 49 6.56 18.33 14.68
N TYR A 50 6.78 17.48 15.69
CA TYR A 50 6.63 17.85 17.10
C TYR A 50 8.00 17.89 17.78
N PRO A 51 8.28 18.89 18.64
CA PRO A 51 9.48 18.87 19.45
C PRO A 51 9.44 17.71 20.45
N VAL A 52 10.62 17.14 20.74
CA VAL A 52 10.76 16.06 21.74
C VAL A 52 10.44 16.61 23.12
N GLY A 53 9.48 15.98 23.82
CA GLY A 53 9.14 16.29 25.21
C GLY A 53 9.70 15.29 26.21
N ILE A 54 9.74 14.01 25.83
CA ILE A 54 10.18 12.90 26.69
C ILE A 54 11.05 11.95 25.87
N ASN A 55 12.11 11.42 26.47
CA ASN A 55 12.82 10.24 25.98
C ASN A 55 12.41 9.03 26.81
N ALA A 56 11.93 7.97 26.17
CA ALA A 56 11.41 6.80 26.88
C ALA A 56 12.47 6.06 27.71
N LYS A 57 13.78 6.22 27.41
CA LYS A 57 14.87 5.61 28.18
C LYS A 57 15.24 6.39 29.44
N ASP A 58 14.85 7.66 29.55
CA ASP A 58 15.17 8.47 30.72
C ASP A 58 14.30 8.09 31.93
N PRO A 59 14.78 8.25 33.16
CA PRO A 59 13.94 8.15 34.35
C PRO A 59 12.78 9.16 34.29
N PRO A 60 11.58 8.80 34.75
CA PRO A 60 11.22 7.56 35.46
C PRO A 60 10.76 6.40 34.56
N TYR A 61 10.76 6.56 33.23
CA TYR A 61 10.14 5.60 32.30
C TYR A 61 11.01 4.37 32.06
N ASN A 62 12.32 4.56 31.95
CA ASN A 62 13.33 3.49 31.96
C ASN A 62 13.10 2.36 30.93
N ALA A 63 12.55 2.68 29.75
CA ALA A 63 12.48 1.72 28.64
C ALA A 63 13.88 1.20 28.31
N LYS A 64 14.00 -0.10 28.06
CA LYS A 64 15.28 -0.78 27.82
C LYS A 64 15.71 -0.65 26.37
N GLY A 65 14.82 -0.97 25.44
CA GLY A 65 15.10 -1.06 24.02
C GLY A 65 16.27 -2.02 23.72
N ASP A 66 16.29 -3.17 24.39
CA ASP A 66 17.32 -4.22 24.29
C ASP A 66 16.86 -5.45 23.48
N GLY A 67 15.63 -5.45 22.96
CA GLY A 67 15.01 -6.52 22.18
C GLY A 67 14.57 -7.73 23.00
N VAL A 68 14.63 -7.64 24.33
CA VAL A 68 14.34 -8.76 25.24
C VAL A 68 13.31 -8.35 26.30
N ALA A 69 13.51 -7.21 26.95
CA ALA A 69 12.61 -6.70 27.97
C ALA A 69 11.31 -6.15 27.34
N ASP A 70 10.19 -6.38 28.03
CA ASP A 70 8.91 -5.80 27.63
C ASP A 70 8.82 -4.32 28.08
N ASP A 71 8.94 -3.40 27.12
CA ASP A 71 8.85 -1.96 27.34
C ASP A 71 7.42 -1.39 27.28
N THR A 72 6.39 -2.24 27.16
CA THR A 72 4.99 -1.79 27.01
C THR A 72 4.59 -0.82 28.12
N SER A 73 4.90 -1.16 29.38
CA SER A 73 4.55 -0.31 30.53
C SER A 73 5.35 0.99 30.57
N ALA A 74 6.65 0.94 30.29
CA ALA A 74 7.53 2.11 30.25
C ALA A 74 7.06 3.12 29.20
N ILE A 75 6.77 2.66 27.99
CA ILE A 75 6.28 3.48 26.88
C ILE A 75 4.89 4.05 27.22
N GLN A 76 3.98 3.26 27.80
CA GLN A 76 2.66 3.73 28.17
C GLN A 76 2.71 4.83 29.24
N VAL A 77 3.59 4.70 30.24
CA VAL A 77 3.78 5.74 31.26
C VAL A 77 4.35 7.01 30.65
N ALA A 78 5.28 6.89 29.69
CA ALA A 78 5.79 8.04 28.93
C ALA A 78 4.68 8.73 28.12
N LEU A 79 3.80 7.97 27.45
CA LEU A 79 2.63 8.48 26.72
C LEU A 79 1.69 9.26 27.62
N ASN A 80 1.37 8.71 28.78
CA ASN A 80 0.47 9.35 29.74
C ASN A 80 1.05 10.65 30.31
N ALA A 81 2.38 10.75 30.41
CA ALA A 81 3.06 11.94 30.93
C ALA A 81 3.39 12.99 29.86
N CYS A 82 3.33 12.64 28.58
CA CYS A 82 3.73 13.53 27.49
C CYS A 82 2.73 14.67 27.32
N GLN A 83 3.25 15.91 27.24
CA GLN A 83 2.43 17.10 27.02
C GLN A 83 1.84 17.11 25.61
N THR A 84 0.68 17.77 25.45
CA THR A 84 0.06 17.97 24.14
C THR A 84 1.03 18.65 23.16
N ASN A 85 0.99 18.24 21.88
CA ASN A 85 1.87 18.74 20.81
C ASN A 85 3.38 18.51 21.04
N LYS A 86 3.74 17.46 21.80
CA LYS A 86 5.12 16.97 21.93
C LYS A 86 5.21 15.52 21.45
N ALA A 87 6.40 15.12 21.06
CA ALA A 87 6.71 13.73 20.74
C ALA A 87 7.47 13.04 21.88
N ILE A 88 7.27 11.72 21.97
CA ILE A 88 8.15 10.83 22.72
C ILE A 88 9.23 10.34 21.78
N LEU A 89 10.48 10.47 22.19
CA LEU A 89 11.62 9.93 21.51
C LEU A 89 11.85 8.48 21.97
N LEU A 90 11.81 7.56 21.00
CA LEU A 90 12.39 6.22 21.13
C LEU A 90 13.77 6.28 20.46
N PRO A 91 14.88 6.33 21.23
CA PRO A 91 16.20 6.28 20.64
C PRO A 91 16.47 4.90 20.03
N ALA A 92 17.57 4.77 19.28
CA ALA A 92 17.97 3.49 18.70
C ALA A 92 17.98 2.36 19.76
N GLY A 93 17.41 1.22 19.37
CA GLY A 93 17.15 0.07 20.24
C GLY A 93 16.28 -0.95 19.51
N THR A 94 15.98 -2.05 20.19
CA THR A 94 15.08 -3.11 19.70
C THR A 94 14.05 -3.44 20.76
#